data_AF-Q1N1T3-F1
#
_entry.id   AF-Q1N1T3-F1
#
_cell.length_a   1.000
_cell.length_b   1.000
_cell.length_c   1.000
_cell.angle_alpha   90.00
_cell.angle_beta   90.00
_cell.angle_gamma   90.00
#
_symmetry.space_group_name_H-M   'P 1'
#
loop_
_entity.id
_entity.type
_entity.pdbx_description
1 polymer ?
#
loop_
_entity_poly.entity_id
_entity_poly.type
_entity_poly.pdbx_seq_one_letter_code
_entity_poly.pdbx_strand_id
1 'polypeptide(L)'
;MKQPTFVSIYKRVLGILAIATSLVFANMASSENCYIMVHGHGTQGNYKNGTDQPALDYWRSSHFDRYAGADFFAHLLGPNDNYAIVGYDSTDASGYPYWRNETAGEIARQMVAIKQGNGDGYIHEQAGTQCNSSDDFWVVSHSQGAQQMIFMSGNAITGSPYFNIAFDANGNSVSVDYQSAFENIHGIFTLGGAIGGTEGADRLCNGNWLDSLINAAFLGKDCNPSVEWLQTNDTYLARNMIGTNLAAPVYVMGGYKSFPGVEGASAGLLTGEDDGYINLASQMSCAGSPKRNLWDDLNQYKTFFGIAYGSPKFRCNNANKGTPRTYNMASVYTDHDSERNGGISYPDYTNIENGMSCGNGKNMAARIATCTEL
;
A
#
# COMPACT_ATOMS: atom_id res chain seq x y z
N MET A 1 72.89 -24.63 -26.13
CA MET A 1 71.55 -24.91 -25.57
C MET A 1 71.47 -24.25 -24.20
N LYS A 2 70.73 -23.15 -24.07
CA LYS A 2 70.53 -22.44 -22.78
C LYS A 2 69.24 -22.96 -22.15
N GLN A 3 69.32 -23.57 -20.97
CA GLN A 3 68.15 -23.94 -20.17
C GLN A 3 67.41 -22.68 -19.71
N PRO A 4 66.07 -22.62 -19.82
CA PRO A 4 65.30 -21.55 -19.20
C PRO A 4 65.20 -21.81 -17.69
N THR A 5 65.55 -20.77 -16.93
CA THR A 5 65.47 -20.72 -15.47
C THR A 5 64.03 -20.84 -14.98
N PHE A 6 63.75 -21.90 -14.21
CA PHE A 6 62.47 -22.26 -13.58
C PHE A 6 61.82 -21.17 -12.70
N VAL A 7 62.54 -20.10 -12.37
CA VAL A 7 62.11 -19.05 -11.44
C VAL A 7 61.08 -18.07 -12.05
N SER A 8 61.03 -17.95 -13.38
CA SER A 8 60.14 -16.99 -14.07
C SER A 8 58.67 -17.46 -14.15
N ILE A 9 58.46 -18.77 -14.18
CA ILE A 9 57.11 -19.36 -14.34
C ILE A 9 56.31 -19.25 -13.03
N TYR A 10 56.94 -19.47 -11.87
CA TYR A 10 56.27 -19.39 -10.58
C TYR A 10 55.70 -17.99 -10.27
N LYS A 11 56.42 -16.91 -10.63
CA LYS A 11 55.93 -15.54 -10.41
C LYS A 11 54.72 -15.18 -11.29
N ARG A 12 54.61 -15.77 -12.49
CA ARG A 12 53.46 -15.55 -13.38
C ARG A 12 52.24 -16.36 -12.97
N VAL A 13 52.43 -17.58 -12.47
CA VAL A 13 51.31 -18.43 -12.00
C VAL A 13 50.71 -17.91 -10.68
N LEU A 14 51.54 -17.41 -9.75
CA LEU A 14 51.03 -16.77 -8.51
C LEU A 14 50.30 -15.44 -8.77
N GLY A 15 50.73 -14.65 -9.75
CA GLY A 15 50.05 -13.40 -10.12
C GLY A 15 48.68 -13.62 -10.75
N ILE A 16 48.51 -14.70 -11.52
CA ILE A 16 47.22 -15.05 -12.14
C ILE A 16 46.24 -15.64 -11.11
N LEU A 17 46.74 -16.41 -10.14
CA LEU A 17 45.87 -16.91 -9.06
C LEU A 17 45.37 -15.79 -8.14
N ALA A 18 46.18 -14.78 -7.84
CA ALA A 18 45.78 -13.67 -6.95
C ALA A 18 44.72 -12.75 -7.56
N ILE A 19 44.70 -12.60 -8.89
CA ILE A 19 43.66 -11.85 -9.63
C ILE A 19 42.39 -12.71 -9.77
N ALA A 20 42.52 -14.02 -9.94
CA ALA A 20 41.38 -14.93 -10.00
C ALA A 20 40.68 -15.08 -8.63
N THR A 21 41.39 -15.07 -7.50
CA THR A 21 40.75 -15.09 -6.16
C THR A 21 40.11 -13.77 -5.77
N SER A 22 40.58 -12.62 -6.29
CA SER A 22 39.91 -11.33 -6.03
C SER A 22 38.64 -11.12 -6.86
N LEU A 23 38.43 -11.89 -7.94
CA LEU A 23 37.19 -11.92 -8.72
C LEU A 23 36.14 -12.91 -8.18
N VAL A 24 36.53 -13.85 -7.32
CA VAL A 24 35.60 -14.85 -6.73
C VAL A 24 35.00 -14.38 -5.39
N PHE A 25 35.53 -13.29 -4.82
CA PHE A 25 34.97 -12.60 -3.64
C PHE A 25 34.44 -11.20 -3.95
N ALA A 26 34.14 -10.90 -5.22
CA ALA A 26 33.10 -9.91 -5.48
C ALA A 26 31.81 -10.54 -4.95
N ASN A 27 31.51 -10.25 -3.67
CA ASN A 27 30.25 -10.59 -3.05
C ASN A 27 29.16 -10.36 -4.09
N MET A 28 28.37 -11.39 -4.35
CA MET A 28 27.02 -11.15 -4.81
C MET A 28 26.40 -10.29 -3.72
N ALA A 29 26.47 -8.97 -3.86
CA ALA A 29 25.61 -8.08 -3.14
C ALA A 29 24.22 -8.45 -3.67
N SER A 30 23.52 -9.33 -2.96
CA SER A 30 22.06 -9.33 -3.09
C SER A 30 21.68 -7.93 -2.67
N SER A 31 21.05 -7.19 -3.58
CA SER A 31 20.37 -5.97 -3.18
C SER A 31 19.42 -6.34 -2.04
N GLU A 32 19.45 -5.54 -0.97
CA GLU A 32 18.54 -5.69 0.16
C GLU A 32 17.18 -5.11 -0.24
N ASN A 33 16.07 -5.72 0.21
CA ASN A 33 14.77 -5.11 -0.05
C ASN A 33 14.62 -3.87 0.84
N CYS A 34 14.17 -2.76 0.28
CA CYS A 34 13.70 -1.60 1.02
C CYS A 34 12.18 -1.43 0.84
N TYR A 35 11.44 -1.48 1.94
CA TYR A 35 9.99 -1.22 1.95
C TYR A 35 9.70 0.24 2.32
N ILE A 36 9.20 1.02 1.36
CA ILE A 36 8.71 2.38 1.58
C ILE A 36 7.27 2.33 2.07
N MET A 37 7.05 2.72 3.31
CA MET A 37 5.78 2.61 4.03
C MET A 37 4.99 3.92 3.93
N VAL A 38 3.82 3.89 3.31
CA VAL A 38 2.93 5.05 3.12
C VAL A 38 1.65 4.88 3.92
N HIS A 39 1.53 5.63 5.03
CA HIS A 39 0.40 5.54 5.93
C HIS A 39 -0.92 6.01 5.30
N GLY A 40 -2.02 5.77 6.01
CA GLY A 40 -3.36 6.13 5.58
C GLY A 40 -3.91 7.39 6.23
N HIS A 41 -5.23 7.52 6.17
CA HIS A 41 -6.02 8.64 6.70
C HIS A 41 -5.90 8.78 8.24
N GLY A 42 -6.03 10.00 8.74
CA GLY A 42 -6.11 10.32 10.17
C GLY A 42 -4.77 10.47 10.88
N THR A 43 -3.66 10.63 10.15
CA THR A 43 -2.30 10.61 10.71
C THR A 43 -1.58 11.93 10.44
N GLN A 44 -1.03 12.56 11.49
CA GLN A 44 -0.15 13.72 11.35
C GLN A 44 1.29 13.26 11.03
N GLY A 45 1.48 12.66 9.86
CA GLY A 45 2.73 11.97 9.54
C GLY A 45 3.91 12.91 9.29
N ASN A 46 3.67 14.18 8.96
CA ASN A 46 4.74 15.17 8.80
C ASN A 46 5.36 15.64 10.14
N TYR A 47 4.78 15.26 11.28
CA TYR A 47 5.34 15.54 12.59
C TYR A 47 6.31 14.43 13.02
N LYS A 48 7.53 14.81 13.43
CA LYS A 48 8.56 13.89 13.94
C LYS A 48 9.33 14.59 15.05
N ASN A 49 9.20 14.13 16.30
CA ASN A 49 9.90 14.73 17.44
C ASN A 49 10.30 13.68 18.48
N GLY A 50 11.57 13.29 18.48
CA GLY A 50 12.08 12.29 19.42
C GLY A 50 11.34 10.96 19.27
N THR A 51 10.64 10.53 20.32
CA THR A 51 9.85 9.29 20.33
C THR A 51 8.44 9.46 19.76
N ASP A 52 7.99 10.68 19.48
CA ASP A 52 6.69 10.95 18.90
C ASP A 52 6.81 10.98 17.37
N GLN A 53 6.46 9.85 16.74
CA GLN A 53 6.63 9.59 15.30
C GLN A 53 5.35 8.98 14.70
N PRO A 54 4.25 9.76 14.58
CA PRO A 54 2.93 9.23 14.27
C PRO A 54 2.83 8.37 13.00
N ALA A 55 3.60 8.68 11.95
CA ALA A 55 3.63 7.87 10.73
C ALA A 55 4.28 6.50 10.93
N LEU A 56 5.32 6.40 11.78
CA LEU A 56 5.94 5.13 12.14
C LEU A 56 5.01 4.34 13.07
N ASP A 57 4.48 5.01 14.09
CA ASP A 57 3.55 4.43 15.06
C ASP A 57 2.24 3.95 14.41
N TYR A 58 1.87 4.53 13.27
CA TYR A 58 0.73 4.08 12.47
C TYR A 58 0.80 2.59 12.14
N TRP A 59 1.98 2.06 11.83
CA TRP A 59 2.17 0.65 11.42
C TRP A 59 2.24 -0.35 12.57
N ARG A 60 2.04 0.13 13.80
CA ARG A 60 2.27 -0.64 15.04
C ARG A 60 1.16 -0.45 16.06
N SER A 61 0.53 0.71 16.04
CA SER A 61 -0.64 0.98 16.84
C SER A 61 -1.78 0.04 16.45
N SER A 62 -2.56 -0.36 17.46
CA SER A 62 -3.80 -1.09 17.31
C SER A 62 -4.93 -0.26 17.86
N HIS A 63 -6.03 -0.18 17.14
CA HIS A 63 -7.27 0.36 17.68
C HIS A 63 -7.93 -0.64 18.65
N PHE A 64 -7.84 -1.94 18.36
CA PHE A 64 -8.40 -2.97 19.22
C PHE A 64 -7.35 -3.58 20.14
N ASP A 65 -7.66 -3.63 21.44
CA ASP A 65 -6.79 -4.20 22.48
C ASP A 65 -6.33 -5.64 22.18
N ARG A 66 -7.13 -6.40 21.43
CA ARG A 66 -6.77 -7.76 21.00
C ARG A 66 -5.53 -7.83 20.09
N TYR A 67 -5.13 -6.72 19.50
CA TYR A 67 -3.94 -6.59 18.66
C TYR A 67 -2.84 -5.75 19.31
N ALA A 68 -3.00 -5.42 20.60
CA ALA A 68 -1.98 -4.68 21.33
C ALA A 68 -0.64 -5.44 21.32
N GLY A 69 0.42 -4.74 20.90
CA GLY A 69 1.76 -5.31 20.78
C GLY A 69 2.04 -6.06 19.48
N ALA A 70 1.09 -6.11 18.53
CA ALA A 70 1.39 -6.53 17.17
C ALA A 70 2.30 -5.49 16.48
N ASP A 71 3.26 -5.98 15.70
CA ASP A 71 4.21 -5.13 14.97
C ASP A 71 4.31 -5.60 13.52
N PHE A 72 3.91 -4.75 12.57
CA PHE A 72 3.95 -5.07 11.16
C PHE A 72 5.38 -5.38 10.68
N PHE A 73 6.38 -4.66 11.20
CA PHE A 73 7.78 -4.82 10.79
C PHE A 73 8.38 -6.14 11.25
N ALA A 74 7.93 -6.67 12.39
CA ALA A 74 8.35 -7.98 12.89
C ALA A 74 7.95 -9.13 11.95
N HIS A 75 6.96 -8.91 11.09
CA HIS A 75 6.48 -9.87 10.10
C HIS A 75 6.92 -9.56 8.67
N LEU A 76 7.25 -8.30 8.38
CA LEU A 76 7.67 -7.84 7.06
C LEU A 76 9.16 -8.06 6.82
N LEU A 77 10.01 -7.78 7.80
CA LEU A 77 11.45 -7.69 7.60
C LEU A 77 12.13 -9.05 7.74
N GLY A 78 12.83 -9.46 6.68
CA GLY A 78 13.87 -10.47 6.74
C GLY A 78 15.16 -9.96 7.43
N PRO A 79 16.19 -10.80 7.56
CA PRO A 79 17.42 -10.46 8.30
C PRO A 79 18.20 -9.25 7.78
N ASN A 80 18.08 -8.95 6.49
CA ASN A 80 18.80 -7.87 5.82
C ASN A 80 17.84 -6.86 5.17
N ASP A 81 16.55 -6.92 5.49
CA ASP A 81 15.58 -6.02 4.87
C ASP A 81 15.58 -4.67 5.57
N ASN A 82 15.43 -3.62 4.75
CA ASN A 82 15.34 -2.24 5.14
C ASN A 82 13.91 -1.73 4.98
N TYR A 83 13.60 -0.61 5.63
CA TYR A 83 12.35 0.09 5.41
C TYR A 83 12.54 1.59 5.54
N ALA A 84 11.56 2.34 5.07
CA ALA A 84 11.51 3.78 5.22
C ALA A 84 10.06 4.22 5.41
N ILE A 85 9.83 5.24 6.23
CA ILE A 85 8.52 5.78 6.53
C ILE A 85 8.32 7.07 5.74
N VAL A 86 7.23 7.14 4.99
CA VAL A 86 6.77 8.41 4.42
C VAL A 86 5.79 9.06 5.39
N GLY A 87 6.07 10.29 5.79
CA GLY A 87 5.24 11.07 6.69
C GLY A 87 4.61 12.28 6.02
N TYR A 88 3.32 12.20 5.73
CA TYR A 88 2.55 13.33 5.20
C TYR A 88 1.36 13.66 6.11
N ASP A 89 0.77 14.84 5.97
CA ASP A 89 -0.42 15.20 6.75
C ASP A 89 -1.67 14.62 6.08
N SER A 90 -2.28 13.62 6.73
CA SER A 90 -3.54 13.00 6.32
C SER A 90 -4.66 13.21 7.34
N THR A 91 -4.52 14.19 8.22
CA THR A 91 -5.46 14.41 9.33
C THR A 91 -6.82 14.93 8.86
N ASP A 92 -7.82 14.72 9.71
CA ASP A 92 -9.16 15.27 9.53
C ASP A 92 -9.18 16.80 9.52
N ALA A 93 -8.30 17.43 10.30
CA ALA A 93 -8.18 18.87 10.38
C ALA A 93 -7.64 19.48 9.08
N SER A 94 -6.67 18.83 8.46
CA SER A 94 -6.03 19.34 7.24
C SER A 94 -6.85 19.04 5.98
N GLY A 95 -7.56 17.91 5.93
CA GLY A 95 -8.59 17.71 4.91
C GLY A 95 -8.08 17.58 3.47
N TYR A 96 -6.79 17.30 3.29
CA TYR A 96 -6.15 17.35 1.98
C TYR A 96 -6.58 16.20 1.06
N PRO A 97 -6.99 16.49 -0.20
CA PRO A 97 -7.16 15.43 -1.19
C PRO A 97 -5.85 14.73 -1.55
N TYR A 98 -5.96 13.57 -2.19
CA TYR A 98 -4.81 12.75 -2.56
C TYR A 98 -3.96 13.30 -3.71
N TRP A 99 -4.34 14.42 -4.34
CA TRP A 99 -3.58 15.05 -5.42
C TRP A 99 -2.84 16.32 -4.99
N ARG A 100 -2.88 16.64 -3.70
CA ARG A 100 -2.31 17.86 -3.13
C ARG A 100 -0.78 17.84 -3.11
N ASN A 101 -0.17 19.00 -3.25
CA ASN A 101 1.28 19.13 -3.08
C ASN A 101 1.74 18.84 -1.64
N GLU A 102 0.88 19.09 -0.66
CA GLU A 102 1.11 18.78 0.76
C GLU A 102 0.98 17.28 1.08
N THR A 103 0.40 16.49 0.16
CA THR A 103 0.26 15.04 0.29
C THR A 103 1.06 14.32 -0.80
N ALA A 104 0.50 14.08 -1.98
CA ALA A 104 1.19 13.45 -3.12
C ALA A 104 2.54 14.10 -3.44
N GLY A 105 2.61 15.43 -3.41
CA GLY A 105 3.86 16.16 -3.60
C GLY A 105 4.91 15.83 -2.54
N GLU A 106 4.49 15.73 -1.28
CA GLU A 106 5.36 15.46 -0.14
C GLU A 106 5.85 14.02 -0.14
N ILE A 107 4.94 13.09 -0.42
CA ILE A 107 5.26 11.67 -0.59
C ILE A 107 6.30 11.49 -1.70
N ALA A 108 6.12 12.15 -2.85
CA ALA A 108 7.06 12.06 -3.97
C ALA A 108 8.48 12.53 -3.59
N ARG A 109 8.58 13.68 -2.91
CA ARG A 109 9.87 14.22 -2.46
C ARG A 109 10.57 13.28 -1.48
N GLN A 110 9.83 12.71 -0.54
CA GLN A 110 10.38 11.74 0.42
C GLN A 110 10.82 10.45 -0.27
N MET A 111 10.03 9.88 -1.18
CA MET A 111 10.42 8.70 -1.96
C MET A 111 11.72 8.91 -2.72
N VAL A 112 11.89 10.07 -3.37
CA VAL A 112 13.14 10.42 -4.07
C VAL A 112 14.31 10.50 -3.10
N ALA A 113 14.14 11.15 -1.94
CA ALA A 113 15.19 11.28 -0.93
C ALA A 113 15.60 9.92 -0.34
N ILE A 114 14.62 9.07 0.01
CA ILE A 114 14.83 7.72 0.52
C ILE A 114 15.65 6.90 -0.48
N LYS A 115 15.26 6.93 -1.76
CA LYS A 115 15.95 6.17 -2.82
C LYS A 115 17.34 6.69 -3.16
N GLN A 116 17.69 7.89 -2.71
CA GLN A 116 19.04 8.41 -2.82
C GLN A 116 19.91 8.03 -1.60
N GLY A 117 19.37 7.26 -0.66
CA GLY A 117 20.06 6.88 0.58
C GLY A 117 20.13 8.01 1.61
N ASN A 118 19.31 9.06 1.49
CA ASN A 118 19.29 10.16 2.45
C ASN A 118 18.53 9.79 3.76
N GLY A 119 17.92 8.61 3.80
CA GLY A 119 17.06 8.15 4.88
C GLY A 119 15.70 8.85 4.90
N ASP A 120 14.87 8.47 5.87
CA ASP A 120 13.52 9.00 6.07
C ASP A 120 13.40 9.98 7.26
N GLY A 121 14.46 10.12 8.05
CA GLY A 121 14.52 10.95 9.25
C GLY A 121 13.76 10.41 10.46
N TYR A 122 13.33 9.14 10.44
CA TYR A 122 12.71 8.45 11.56
C TYR A 122 13.74 7.64 12.36
N ILE A 123 13.45 7.39 13.64
CA ILE A 123 14.27 6.54 14.51
C ILE A 123 13.71 5.13 14.45
N HIS A 124 14.39 4.25 13.72
CA HIS A 124 13.99 2.85 13.61
C HIS A 124 14.33 2.08 14.89
N GLU A 125 13.43 1.19 15.29
CA GLU A 125 13.71 0.27 16.41
C GLU A 125 14.67 -0.85 16.01
N GLN A 126 14.52 -1.36 14.78
CA GLN A 126 15.45 -2.31 14.20
C GLN A 126 16.70 -1.54 13.75
N ALA A 127 17.82 -1.77 14.44
CA ALA A 127 19.06 -1.08 14.12
C ALA A 127 19.55 -1.44 12.71
N GLY A 128 19.95 -0.43 11.95
CA GLY A 128 20.56 -0.62 10.63
C GLY A 128 19.58 -0.84 9.48
N THR A 129 18.27 -0.63 9.67
CA THR A 129 17.25 -0.87 8.64
C THR A 129 16.92 0.34 7.76
N GLN A 130 17.80 1.33 7.69
CA GLN A 130 17.59 2.50 6.83
C GLN A 130 17.91 2.15 5.38
N CYS A 131 17.03 2.53 4.46
CA CYS A 131 17.21 2.21 3.05
C CYS A 131 18.46 2.88 2.44
N ASN A 132 19.15 2.12 1.60
CA ASN A 132 20.27 2.58 0.80
C ASN A 132 19.86 2.75 -0.66
N SER A 133 20.53 3.65 -1.37
CA SER A 133 20.41 3.87 -2.82
C SER A 133 20.58 2.63 -3.71
N SER A 134 21.18 1.55 -3.19
CA SER A 134 21.41 0.29 -3.90
C SER A 134 20.34 -0.77 -3.65
N ASP A 135 19.33 -0.49 -2.83
CA ASP A 135 18.30 -1.44 -2.43
C ASP A 135 17.27 -1.67 -3.54
N ASP A 136 16.56 -2.80 -3.47
CA ASP A 136 15.39 -3.08 -4.31
C ASP A 136 14.17 -2.47 -3.63
N PHE A 137 13.60 -1.44 -4.26
CA PHE A 137 12.55 -0.64 -3.64
C PHE A 137 11.16 -1.19 -3.92
N TRP A 138 10.42 -1.38 -2.84
CA TRP A 138 9.00 -1.72 -2.83
C TRP A 138 8.22 -0.65 -2.09
N VAL A 139 6.94 -0.47 -2.42
CA VAL A 139 6.06 0.39 -1.65
C VAL A 139 5.02 -0.46 -0.95
N VAL A 140 4.77 -0.19 0.33
CA VAL A 140 3.63 -0.73 1.09
C VAL A 140 2.77 0.44 1.53
N SER A 141 1.54 0.49 1.04
CA SER A 141 0.60 1.58 1.32
C SER A 141 -0.67 1.06 1.96
N HIS A 142 -1.27 1.87 2.84
CA HIS A 142 -2.49 1.49 3.55
C HIS A 142 -3.60 2.54 3.41
N SER A 143 -4.86 2.11 3.35
CA SER A 143 -6.04 2.99 3.37
C SER A 143 -5.95 4.11 2.30
N GLN A 144 -5.98 5.40 2.68
CA GLN A 144 -5.83 6.55 1.78
C GLN A 144 -4.47 6.57 1.07
N GLY A 145 -3.42 6.00 1.66
CA GLY A 145 -2.10 5.89 1.03
C GLY A 145 -2.16 5.15 -0.31
N ALA A 146 -3.12 4.24 -0.50
CA ALA A 146 -3.33 3.59 -1.79
C ALA A 146 -3.84 4.56 -2.87
N GLN A 147 -4.71 5.52 -2.54
CA GLN A 147 -5.17 6.54 -3.50
C GLN A 147 -4.00 7.43 -3.95
N GLN A 148 -3.12 7.79 -3.00
CA GLN A 148 -1.88 8.53 -3.29
C GLN A 148 -1.03 7.76 -4.30
N MET A 149 -0.80 6.47 -4.05
CA MET A 149 0.03 5.64 -4.91
C MET A 149 -0.56 5.48 -6.32
N ILE A 150 -1.88 5.30 -6.44
CA ILE A 150 -2.53 5.23 -7.76
C ILE A 150 -2.38 6.55 -8.50
N PHE A 151 -2.71 7.68 -7.86
CA PHE A 151 -2.64 8.99 -8.49
C PHE A 151 -1.23 9.33 -8.94
N MET A 152 -0.24 9.18 -8.05
CA MET A 152 1.14 9.54 -8.35
C MET A 152 1.75 8.59 -9.38
N SER A 153 1.57 7.26 -9.25
CA SER A 153 2.12 6.28 -10.19
C SER A 153 1.49 6.40 -11.59
N GLY A 154 0.20 6.69 -11.66
CA GLY A 154 -0.51 6.91 -12.92
C GLY A 154 -0.23 8.25 -13.58
N ASN A 155 0.40 9.17 -12.85
CA ASN A 155 0.87 10.47 -13.34
C ASN A 155 2.41 10.60 -13.36
N ALA A 156 3.13 9.48 -13.19
CA ALA A 156 4.59 9.40 -13.32
C ALA A 156 5.05 9.04 -14.76
N ILE A 157 4.10 8.83 -15.69
CA ILE A 157 4.38 8.44 -17.07
C ILE A 157 4.04 9.59 -18.01
N THR A 158 4.96 9.92 -18.92
CA THR A 158 4.77 10.96 -19.94
C THR A 158 3.48 10.74 -20.72
N GLY A 159 2.68 11.81 -20.87
CA GLY A 159 1.39 11.77 -21.56
C GLY A 159 0.19 11.43 -20.68
N SER A 160 0.41 11.17 -19.38
CA SER A 160 -0.67 11.14 -18.38
C SER A 160 -1.31 12.53 -18.20
N PRO A 161 -2.59 12.62 -17.77
CA PRO A 161 -3.33 13.88 -17.66
C PRO A 161 -2.65 14.91 -16.76
N TYR A 162 -1.99 14.46 -15.69
CA TYR A 162 -1.31 15.31 -14.72
C TYR A 162 0.15 14.90 -14.55
N PHE A 163 0.83 14.59 -15.66
CA PHE A 163 2.23 14.15 -15.66
C PHE A 163 3.12 15.09 -14.81
N ASN A 164 3.69 14.55 -13.72
CA ASN A 164 4.54 15.28 -12.78
C ASN A 164 3.89 16.57 -12.21
N ILE A 165 2.57 16.53 -11.94
CA ILE A 165 1.80 17.66 -11.42
C ILE A 165 1.03 17.29 -10.14
N ALA A 166 1.22 18.08 -9.09
CA ALA A 166 0.32 18.18 -7.94
C ALA A 166 -0.42 19.53 -7.95
N PHE A 167 -1.28 19.78 -6.97
CA PHE A 167 -2.01 21.06 -6.86
C PHE A 167 -1.81 21.74 -5.50
N ASP A 168 -1.64 23.06 -5.51
CA ASP A 168 -1.52 23.91 -4.31
C ASP A 168 -2.87 24.34 -3.73
N ALA A 169 -2.88 25.09 -2.61
CA ALA A 169 -4.08 25.59 -1.90
C ALA A 169 -5.07 26.34 -2.78
N ASN A 170 -4.58 26.99 -3.83
CA ASN A 170 -5.39 27.79 -4.73
C ASN A 170 -5.82 27.01 -5.98
N GLY A 171 -5.44 25.73 -6.08
CA GLY A 171 -5.68 24.88 -7.24
C GLY A 171 -4.70 25.10 -8.39
N ASN A 172 -3.57 25.79 -8.16
CA ASN A 172 -2.54 25.95 -9.18
C ASN A 172 -1.72 24.66 -9.30
N SER A 173 -1.33 24.33 -10.52
CA SER A 173 -0.40 23.23 -10.80
C SER A 173 0.97 23.51 -10.19
N VAL A 174 1.51 22.51 -9.49
CA VAL A 174 2.86 22.49 -8.93
C VAL A 174 3.63 21.33 -9.57
N SER A 175 4.82 21.61 -10.09
CA SER A 175 5.68 20.56 -10.63
C SER A 175 6.23 19.69 -9.50
N VAL A 176 6.02 18.38 -9.62
CA VAL A 176 6.48 17.35 -8.68
C VAL A 176 7.06 16.19 -9.48
N ASP A 177 8.22 15.69 -9.09
CA ASP A 177 8.91 14.62 -9.82
C ASP A 177 8.38 13.22 -9.44
N TYR A 178 7.16 12.90 -9.87
CA TYR A 178 6.60 11.55 -9.70
C TYR A 178 7.39 10.51 -10.50
N GLN A 179 7.91 10.88 -11.66
CA GLN A 179 8.72 10.00 -12.48
C GLN A 179 9.92 9.45 -11.69
N SER A 180 10.74 10.31 -11.09
CA SER A 180 11.86 9.85 -10.26
C SER A 180 11.41 9.20 -8.95
N ALA A 181 10.23 9.53 -8.42
CA ALA A 181 9.69 8.81 -7.26
C ALA A 181 9.43 7.33 -7.59
N PHE A 182 8.85 7.01 -8.76
CA PHE A 182 8.50 5.64 -9.16
C PHE A 182 9.55 4.89 -9.99
N GLU A 183 10.62 5.55 -10.44
CA GLU A 183 11.74 4.88 -11.13
C GLU A 183 12.30 3.74 -10.27
N ASN A 184 12.54 2.54 -10.82
CA ASN A 184 13.05 1.39 -10.05
C ASN A 184 12.22 0.97 -8.82
N ILE A 185 10.93 1.32 -8.75
CA ILE A 185 9.99 0.67 -7.82
C ILE A 185 9.53 -0.65 -8.44
N HIS A 186 9.82 -1.77 -7.76
CA HIS A 186 9.54 -3.13 -8.26
C HIS A 186 8.05 -3.46 -8.18
N GLY A 187 7.37 -2.93 -7.17
CA GLY A 187 5.93 -3.11 -6.98
C GLY A 187 5.39 -2.27 -5.84
N ILE A 188 4.07 -2.07 -5.87
CA ILE A 188 3.32 -1.36 -4.84
C ILE A 188 2.32 -2.33 -4.24
N PHE A 189 2.49 -2.70 -2.99
CA PHE A 189 1.48 -3.43 -2.22
C PHE A 189 0.53 -2.42 -1.56
N THR A 190 -0.76 -2.63 -1.76
CA THR A 190 -1.83 -1.83 -1.13
C THR A 190 -2.60 -2.71 -0.17
N LEU A 191 -2.73 -2.28 1.08
CA LEU A 191 -3.43 -2.94 2.17
C LEU A 191 -4.68 -2.12 2.52
N GLY A 192 -5.86 -2.74 2.55
CA GLY A 192 -7.10 -2.04 2.90
C GLY A 192 -7.31 -0.75 2.11
N GLY A 193 -6.80 -0.68 0.87
CA GLY A 193 -6.64 0.59 0.14
C GLY A 193 -7.96 1.14 -0.38
N ALA A 194 -8.20 2.45 -0.24
CA ALA A 194 -9.42 3.13 -0.72
C ALA A 194 -9.39 3.48 -2.23
N ILE A 195 -8.87 2.57 -3.07
CA ILE A 195 -8.60 2.79 -4.51
C ILE A 195 -9.85 3.23 -5.29
N GLY A 196 -11.01 2.62 -5.01
CA GLY A 196 -12.32 2.96 -5.56
C GLY A 196 -13.22 3.72 -4.57
N GLY A 197 -12.66 4.27 -3.50
CA GLY A 197 -13.41 4.88 -2.40
C GLY A 197 -14.03 3.85 -1.44
N THR A 198 -14.88 4.33 -0.53
CA THR A 198 -15.59 3.55 0.49
C THR A 198 -17.05 3.97 0.63
N GLU A 199 -17.94 3.00 0.82
CA GLU A 199 -19.36 3.24 1.14
C GLU A 199 -19.55 3.87 2.53
N GLY A 200 -18.62 3.62 3.46
CA GLY A 200 -18.52 4.34 4.73
C GLY A 200 -18.42 5.86 4.56
N ALA A 201 -17.57 6.34 3.65
CA ALA A 201 -17.48 7.78 3.34
C ALA A 201 -18.75 8.30 2.66
N ASP A 202 -19.34 7.53 1.74
CA ASP A 202 -20.61 7.92 1.12
C ASP A 202 -21.73 8.10 2.15
N ARG A 203 -21.75 7.27 3.19
CA ARG A 203 -22.76 7.32 4.25
C ARG A 203 -22.52 8.48 5.20
N LEU A 204 -21.27 8.81 5.51
CA LEU A 204 -20.94 10.00 6.28
C LEU A 204 -21.32 11.28 5.54
N CYS A 205 -21.10 11.33 4.23
CA CYS A 205 -21.30 12.53 3.41
C CYS A 205 -22.68 12.69 2.78
N ASN A 206 -23.35 11.59 2.43
CA ASN A 206 -24.63 11.59 1.73
C ASN A 206 -25.73 10.81 2.47
N GLY A 207 -25.46 10.34 3.69
CA GLY A 207 -26.42 9.59 4.50
C GLY A 207 -27.60 10.45 4.94
N ASN A 208 -28.71 9.78 5.29
CA ASN A 208 -29.88 10.47 5.83
C ASN A 208 -29.75 10.74 7.34
N TRP A 209 -30.73 11.41 7.93
CA TRP A 209 -30.73 11.77 9.35
C TRP A 209 -30.66 10.56 10.32
N LEU A 210 -31.18 9.39 9.92
CA LEU A 210 -31.08 8.15 10.70
C LEU A 210 -29.64 7.60 10.68
N ASP A 211 -28.97 7.75 9.54
CA ASP A 211 -27.56 7.40 9.37
C ASP A 211 -26.67 8.35 10.18
N SER A 212 -26.99 9.65 10.24
CA SER A 212 -26.31 10.64 11.09
C SER A 212 -26.43 10.32 12.59
N LEU A 213 -27.57 9.79 13.06
CA LEU A 213 -27.73 9.38 14.47
C LEU A 213 -26.87 8.15 14.82
N ILE A 214 -26.76 7.19 13.89
CA ILE A 214 -25.90 6.00 14.02
C ILE A 214 -24.42 6.42 13.94
N ASN A 215 -24.07 7.26 12.98
CA ASN A 215 -22.69 7.74 12.79
C ASN A 215 -22.20 8.59 13.98
N ALA A 216 -23.04 9.49 14.50
CA ALA A 216 -22.72 10.28 15.69
C ALA A 216 -22.63 9.43 16.96
N ALA A 217 -23.46 8.38 17.08
CA ALA A 217 -23.45 7.49 18.25
C ALA A 217 -22.30 6.47 18.27
N PHE A 218 -21.77 6.09 17.10
CA PHE A 218 -20.84 4.96 17.00
C PHE A 218 -19.47 5.32 16.39
N LEU A 219 -19.34 6.44 15.68
CA LEU A 219 -18.09 6.81 14.99
C LEU A 219 -17.54 8.16 15.43
N GLY A 220 -18.42 9.05 15.92
CA GLY A 220 -18.05 10.41 16.27
C GLY A 220 -17.47 11.24 15.10
N LYS A 221 -17.72 10.84 13.85
CA LYS A 221 -17.22 11.52 12.65
C LYS A 221 -18.37 12.10 11.82
N ASP A 222 -18.18 13.35 11.39
CA ASP A 222 -18.99 14.03 10.40
C ASP A 222 -18.31 13.99 9.03
N CYS A 223 -19.05 14.25 7.95
CA CYS A 223 -18.42 14.50 6.65
C CYS A 223 -17.61 15.79 6.72
N ASN A 224 -16.30 15.63 6.67
CA ASN A 224 -15.31 16.69 6.57
C ASN A 224 -14.55 16.55 5.22
N PRO A 225 -13.70 17.52 4.85
CA PRO A 225 -12.97 17.43 3.60
C PRO A 225 -12.09 16.16 3.49
N SER A 226 -11.48 15.66 4.57
CA SER A 226 -10.64 14.44 4.50
C SER A 226 -11.45 13.19 4.15
N VAL A 227 -12.70 13.08 4.63
CA VAL A 227 -13.62 11.96 4.34
C VAL A 227 -14.27 12.13 2.96
N GLU A 228 -14.51 13.37 2.51
CA GLU A 228 -15.13 13.65 1.21
C GLU A 228 -14.38 12.96 0.06
N TRP A 229 -13.04 13.01 0.07
CA TRP A 229 -12.18 12.43 -0.97
C TRP A 229 -12.08 10.89 -0.94
N LEU A 230 -12.67 10.25 0.07
CA LEU A 230 -12.74 8.80 0.21
C LEU A 230 -14.06 8.23 -0.33
N GLN A 231 -14.99 9.06 -0.79
CA GLN A 231 -16.27 8.62 -1.35
C GLN A 231 -16.08 7.80 -2.63
N THR A 232 -17.09 7.00 -2.94
CA THR A 232 -17.10 6.13 -4.14
C THR A 232 -17.54 6.85 -5.42
N ASN A 233 -17.88 8.13 -5.33
CA ASN A 233 -18.24 8.95 -6.49
C ASN A 233 -17.05 9.05 -7.47
N ASP A 234 -17.31 8.80 -8.75
CA ASP A 234 -16.32 8.82 -9.82
C ASP A 234 -15.47 10.11 -9.87
N THR A 235 -16.00 11.25 -9.42
CA THR A 235 -15.25 12.52 -9.36
C THR A 235 -14.10 12.51 -8.34
N TYR A 236 -14.13 11.61 -7.36
CA TYR A 236 -13.13 11.51 -6.30
C TYR A 236 -12.23 10.28 -6.45
N LEU A 237 -12.38 9.48 -7.51
CA LEU A 237 -11.59 8.27 -7.66
C LEU A 237 -10.25 8.55 -8.34
N ALA A 238 -9.14 8.16 -7.69
CA ALA A 238 -7.79 8.33 -8.22
C ALA A 238 -7.62 7.71 -9.61
N ARG A 239 -8.24 6.55 -9.86
CA ARG A 239 -8.22 5.86 -11.16
C ARG A 239 -8.80 6.67 -12.32
N ASN A 240 -9.66 7.66 -12.04
CA ASN A 240 -10.26 8.52 -13.05
C ASN A 240 -9.40 9.77 -13.34
N MET A 241 -8.29 9.94 -12.61
CA MET A 241 -7.37 11.08 -12.72
C MET A 241 -5.96 10.66 -13.19
N ILE A 242 -5.83 9.51 -13.85
CA ILE A 242 -4.54 8.96 -14.28
C ILE A 242 -4.55 8.62 -15.77
N GLY A 243 -3.36 8.36 -16.32
CA GLY A 243 -3.22 7.85 -17.69
C GLY A 243 -3.66 6.40 -17.87
N THR A 244 -3.35 5.83 -19.03
CA THR A 244 -3.68 4.44 -19.38
C THR A 244 -2.71 3.40 -18.82
N ASN A 245 -1.77 3.80 -17.97
CA ASN A 245 -0.78 2.91 -17.37
C ASN A 245 -0.30 3.43 -15.99
N LEU A 246 0.34 2.56 -15.21
CA LEU A 246 1.00 2.90 -13.94
C LEU A 246 2.51 2.69 -14.06
N ALA A 247 3.32 3.51 -13.38
CA ALA A 247 4.78 3.41 -13.42
C ALA A 247 5.31 2.11 -12.79
N ALA A 248 4.64 1.62 -11.74
CA ALA A 248 4.95 0.35 -11.09
C ALA A 248 3.71 -0.57 -11.07
N PRO A 249 3.87 -1.91 -11.03
CA PRO A 249 2.73 -2.80 -10.85
C PRO A 249 2.16 -2.64 -9.43
N VAL A 250 0.83 -2.68 -9.32
CA VAL A 250 0.13 -2.56 -8.03
C VAL A 250 -0.51 -3.89 -7.68
N TYR A 251 -0.19 -4.37 -6.49
CA TYR A 251 -0.70 -5.59 -5.90
C TYR A 251 -1.70 -5.21 -4.81
N VAL A 252 -2.95 -5.59 -5.02
CA VAL A 252 -4.05 -5.21 -4.14
C VAL A 252 -4.36 -6.36 -3.19
N MET A 253 -4.23 -6.08 -1.89
CA MET A 253 -4.43 -7.02 -0.79
C MET A 253 -5.46 -6.43 0.16
N GLY A 254 -6.45 -7.23 0.57
CA GLY A 254 -7.51 -6.76 1.47
C GLY A 254 -8.04 -7.85 2.37
N GLY A 255 -8.40 -7.42 3.58
CA GLY A 255 -9.25 -8.12 4.52
C GLY A 255 -10.73 -7.91 4.20
N TYR A 256 -11.61 -8.71 4.80
CA TYR A 256 -13.07 -8.56 4.68
C TYR A 256 -13.82 -8.98 5.95
N LYS A 257 -13.16 -8.97 7.11
CA LYS A 257 -13.81 -9.32 8.37
C LYS A 257 -14.41 -8.08 9.00
N SER A 258 -15.69 -8.14 9.34
CA SER A 258 -16.38 -7.08 10.07
C SER A 258 -15.68 -6.66 11.36
N PHE A 259 -15.75 -5.36 11.70
CA PHE A 259 -15.28 -4.90 13.00
C PHE A 259 -16.02 -5.64 14.13
N PRO A 260 -15.34 -6.01 15.22
CA PRO A 260 -16.03 -6.56 16.38
C PRO A 260 -16.93 -5.48 17.01
N GLY A 261 -18.02 -5.89 17.66
CA GLY A 261 -18.83 -4.98 18.46
C GLY A 261 -19.91 -4.23 17.67
N VAL A 262 -20.21 -3.01 18.09
CA VAL A 262 -21.36 -2.23 17.58
C VAL A 262 -21.04 -1.58 16.23
N GLU A 263 -19.75 -1.34 15.98
CA GLU A 263 -19.15 -0.91 14.73
C GLU A 263 -19.40 -1.92 13.60
N GLY A 264 -19.40 -3.23 13.94
CA GLY A 264 -19.82 -4.30 13.02
C GLY A 264 -21.32 -4.37 12.77
N ALA A 265 -22.16 -3.88 13.69
CA ALA A 265 -23.61 -3.85 13.51
C ALA A 265 -24.03 -2.80 12.47
N SER A 266 -23.30 -1.68 12.36
CA SER A 266 -23.50 -0.69 11.29
C SER A 266 -23.12 -1.22 9.90
N ALA A 267 -22.17 -2.15 9.81
CA ALA A 267 -21.75 -2.74 8.54
C ALA A 267 -22.86 -3.54 7.85
N GLY A 268 -23.78 -4.14 8.61
CA GLY A 268 -24.94 -4.86 8.08
C GLY A 268 -25.95 -3.97 7.32
N LEU A 269 -25.77 -2.65 7.33
CA LEU A 269 -26.55 -1.68 6.56
C LEU A 269 -25.85 -1.22 5.27
N LEU A 270 -24.62 -1.67 5.02
CA LEU A 270 -23.88 -1.39 3.80
C LEU A 270 -24.13 -2.48 2.75
N THR A 271 -24.08 -2.08 1.49
CA THR A 271 -24.34 -2.98 0.37
C THR A 271 -23.07 -3.65 -0.15
N GLY A 272 -21.90 -3.10 0.19
CA GLY A 272 -20.62 -3.55 -0.34
C GLY A 272 -19.41 -3.48 0.58
N GLU A 273 -19.55 -3.18 1.87
CA GLU A 273 -18.43 -3.24 2.83
C GLU A 273 -18.88 -4.01 4.07
N ASP A 274 -18.22 -5.15 4.37
CA ASP A 274 -18.62 -6.04 5.48
C ASP A 274 -18.13 -5.52 6.83
N ASP A 275 -17.19 -4.57 6.86
CA ASP A 275 -16.67 -3.96 8.08
C ASP A 275 -17.09 -2.52 8.30
N GLY A 276 -18.02 -1.98 7.52
CA GLY A 276 -18.61 -0.68 7.83
C GLY A 276 -17.79 0.52 7.37
N TYR A 277 -16.49 0.35 7.07
CA TYR A 277 -15.62 1.46 6.72
C TYR A 277 -14.66 1.16 5.60
N ILE A 278 -13.99 0.01 5.54
CA ILE A 278 -12.91 -0.27 4.57
C ILE A 278 -12.57 -1.78 4.68
N ASN A 279 -13.19 -2.78 4.03
CA ASN A 279 -12.97 -3.12 2.61
C ASN A 279 -13.25 -4.60 2.21
N LEU A 280 -13.12 -4.91 0.90
CA LEU A 280 -12.26 -6.01 0.38
C LEU A 280 -11.31 -5.40 -0.68
N ALA A 281 -10.28 -4.71 -0.19
CA ALA A 281 -9.32 -3.75 -0.80
C ALA A 281 -9.76 -2.94 -2.05
N SER A 282 -10.55 -1.91 -1.77
CA SER A 282 -11.59 -1.16 -2.48
C SER A 282 -12.03 -1.85 -3.76
N GLN A 283 -12.58 -3.03 -3.48
CA GLN A 283 -13.01 -4.11 -4.36
C GLN A 283 -12.09 -4.26 -5.56
N MET A 284 -10.83 -4.32 -5.21
CA MET A 284 -9.58 -4.62 -5.89
C MET A 284 -9.47 -4.17 -7.33
N SER A 285 -9.81 -2.90 -7.52
CA SER A 285 -9.54 -2.16 -8.74
C SER A 285 -10.26 -2.72 -9.97
N CYS A 286 -11.45 -3.27 -9.79
CA CYS A 286 -12.28 -3.80 -10.88
C CYS A 286 -12.84 -2.67 -11.77
N ALA A 287 -13.08 -2.96 -13.04
CA ALA A 287 -13.78 -2.03 -13.92
C ALA A 287 -15.24 -1.85 -13.48
N GLY A 288 -15.79 -0.63 -13.63
CA GLY A 288 -17.18 -0.32 -13.27
C GLY A 288 -17.36 0.12 -11.81
N SER A 289 -18.57 -0.06 -11.28
CA SER A 289 -18.98 0.50 -9.98
C SER A 289 -18.07 0.03 -8.84
N PRO A 290 -17.62 0.95 -7.96
CA PRO A 290 -16.96 0.62 -6.69
C PRO A 290 -17.90 0.02 -5.63
N LYS A 291 -19.23 0.17 -5.78
CA LYS A 291 -20.25 -0.38 -4.86
C LYS A 291 -20.67 -1.79 -5.25
N ARG A 292 -20.00 -2.83 -4.76
CA ARG A 292 -20.32 -4.23 -5.13
C ARG A 292 -20.51 -5.09 -3.89
N ASN A 293 -21.25 -6.18 -4.06
CA ASN A 293 -21.63 -7.03 -2.95
C ASN A 293 -20.49 -8.00 -2.57
N LEU A 294 -20.18 -8.12 -1.28
CA LEU A 294 -19.08 -8.93 -0.75
C LEU A 294 -19.44 -10.38 -0.41
N TRP A 295 -20.72 -10.80 -0.50
CA TRP A 295 -21.13 -12.15 -0.09
C TRP A 295 -20.43 -13.29 -0.88
N ASP A 296 -19.79 -13.02 -2.02
CA ASP A 296 -19.21 -14.04 -2.91
C ASP A 296 -17.91 -13.60 -3.66
N ASP A 297 -16.82 -13.26 -2.96
CA ASP A 297 -15.46 -13.14 -3.52
C ASP A 297 -15.30 -12.30 -4.82
N LEU A 298 -15.75 -11.03 -4.80
CA LEU A 298 -15.69 -10.07 -5.93
C LEU A 298 -16.62 -10.35 -7.13
N ASN A 299 -17.66 -11.15 -6.92
CA ASN A 299 -18.67 -11.43 -7.93
C ASN A 299 -19.98 -10.67 -7.66
N GLN A 300 -20.73 -10.36 -8.72
CA GLN A 300 -22.06 -9.74 -8.61
C GLN A 300 -23.17 -10.72 -8.98
N TYR A 301 -24.12 -10.94 -8.06
CA TYR A 301 -25.27 -11.84 -8.24
C TYR A 301 -26.61 -11.10 -8.31
N LYS A 302 -27.67 -11.81 -8.72
CA LYS A 302 -29.05 -11.36 -8.44
C LYS A 302 -29.37 -11.68 -6.98
N THR A 303 -30.19 -10.85 -6.35
CA THR A 303 -30.68 -11.10 -4.99
C THR A 303 -32.21 -11.20 -4.98
N PHE A 304 -32.75 -12.11 -4.16
CA PHE A 304 -34.17 -12.25 -3.88
C PHE A 304 -34.36 -12.31 -2.37
N PHE A 305 -35.07 -11.34 -1.78
CA PHE A 305 -35.14 -11.14 -0.32
C PHE A 305 -33.77 -11.11 0.38
N GLY A 306 -32.77 -10.46 -0.25
CA GLY A 306 -31.40 -10.39 0.29
C GLY A 306 -30.56 -11.65 0.07
N ILE A 307 -31.14 -12.73 -0.43
CA ILE A 307 -30.42 -13.98 -0.70
C ILE A 307 -29.88 -13.95 -2.14
N ALA A 308 -28.56 -14.08 -2.29
CA ALA A 308 -27.90 -14.21 -3.58
C ALA A 308 -28.33 -15.50 -4.29
N TYR A 309 -28.63 -15.43 -5.60
CA TYR A 309 -28.99 -16.61 -6.39
C TYR A 309 -28.55 -16.52 -7.86
N GLY A 310 -28.35 -17.68 -8.47
CA GLY A 310 -27.93 -17.83 -9.87
C GLY A 310 -26.41 -17.75 -10.08
N SER A 311 -25.98 -17.73 -11.34
CA SER A 311 -24.58 -17.47 -11.71
C SER A 311 -24.24 -15.97 -11.59
N PRO A 312 -22.97 -15.62 -11.34
CA PRO A 312 -22.58 -14.22 -11.27
C PRO A 312 -22.74 -13.56 -12.63
N LYS A 313 -23.25 -12.33 -12.63
CA LYS A 313 -23.38 -11.49 -13.82
C LYS A 313 -22.06 -10.80 -14.19
N PHE A 314 -21.19 -10.57 -13.22
CA PHE A 314 -19.89 -9.92 -13.38
C PHE A 314 -18.90 -10.50 -12.38
N ARG A 315 -17.64 -10.67 -12.80
CA ARG A 315 -16.55 -11.25 -12.00
C ARG A 315 -15.30 -10.39 -12.08
N CYS A 316 -14.71 -10.05 -10.95
CA CYS A 316 -13.45 -9.32 -10.94
C CYS A 316 -12.24 -10.24 -10.74
N ASN A 317 -11.52 -10.44 -11.83
CA ASN A 317 -10.21 -11.10 -11.86
C ASN A 317 -9.20 -10.17 -12.55
N ASN A 318 -7.96 -10.64 -12.74
CA ASN A 318 -6.91 -9.84 -13.38
C ASN A 318 -7.21 -9.39 -14.82
N ALA A 319 -8.20 -10.01 -15.49
CA ALA A 319 -8.63 -9.58 -16.83
C ALA A 319 -9.68 -8.46 -16.81
N ASN A 320 -10.35 -8.21 -15.67
CA ASN A 320 -11.48 -7.27 -15.55
C ASN A 320 -11.15 -6.05 -14.65
N LYS A 321 -9.92 -5.55 -14.75
CA LYS A 321 -9.42 -4.41 -13.98
C LYS A 321 -9.84 -3.06 -14.58
N GLY A 322 -10.20 -2.14 -13.71
CA GLY A 322 -10.53 -0.74 -14.00
C GLY A 322 -9.34 0.21 -13.89
N THR A 323 -8.23 -0.25 -13.30
CA THR A 323 -6.96 0.48 -13.25
C THR A 323 -5.87 -0.39 -13.87
N PRO A 324 -5.05 0.14 -14.78
CA PRO A 324 -4.02 -0.62 -15.48
C PRO A 324 -2.95 -1.14 -14.50
N ARG A 325 -2.31 -2.27 -14.85
CA ARG A 325 -1.24 -2.91 -14.05
C ARG A 325 -1.60 -3.15 -12.58
N THR A 326 -2.87 -3.36 -12.27
CA THR A 326 -3.33 -3.80 -10.94
C THR A 326 -3.59 -5.29 -10.93
N TYR A 327 -3.22 -5.97 -9.85
CA TYR A 327 -3.33 -7.42 -9.72
C TYR A 327 -3.96 -7.78 -8.37
N ASN A 328 -4.92 -8.70 -8.38
CA ASN A 328 -5.50 -9.24 -7.16
C ASN A 328 -4.50 -10.17 -6.48
N MET A 329 -4.38 -10.05 -5.16
CA MET A 329 -3.77 -11.05 -4.31
C MET A 329 -4.81 -11.72 -3.42
N ALA A 330 -4.52 -12.92 -2.93
CA ALA A 330 -5.43 -13.67 -2.05
C ALA A 330 -5.98 -12.77 -0.91
N SER A 331 -7.30 -12.83 -0.70
CA SER A 331 -7.95 -12.11 0.40
C SER A 331 -7.72 -12.83 1.70
N VAL A 332 -7.53 -12.10 2.79
CA VAL A 332 -7.44 -12.67 4.14
C VAL A 332 -8.71 -12.32 4.91
N TYR A 333 -9.12 -13.16 5.85
CA TYR A 333 -10.26 -12.88 6.71
C TYR A 333 -9.79 -12.11 7.96
N THR A 334 -9.43 -10.85 7.75
CA THR A 334 -9.00 -9.92 8.81
C THR A 334 -9.77 -8.61 8.74
N ASP A 335 -9.82 -7.90 9.84
CA ASP A 335 -10.34 -6.52 9.88
C ASP A 335 -9.25 -5.53 9.48
N HIS A 336 -9.68 -4.31 9.16
CA HIS A 336 -8.83 -3.22 8.69
C HIS A 336 -7.64 -2.88 9.61
N ASP A 337 -7.83 -2.93 10.94
CA ASP A 337 -6.75 -2.64 11.90
C ASP A 337 -5.67 -3.73 11.86
N SER A 338 -6.10 -5.00 11.78
CA SER A 338 -5.19 -6.16 11.67
C SER A 338 -4.39 -6.18 10.36
N GLU A 339 -4.86 -5.57 9.28
CA GLU A 339 -4.12 -5.52 8.01
C GLU A 339 -2.85 -4.69 8.12
N ARG A 340 -2.89 -3.62 8.93
CA ARG A 340 -1.84 -2.61 9.03
C ARG A 340 -0.81 -2.90 10.11
N ASN A 341 -1.20 -3.47 11.26
CA ASN A 341 -0.30 -3.67 12.40
C ASN A 341 0.25 -5.10 12.53
N GLY A 342 -0.08 -5.99 11.59
CA GLY A 342 0.34 -7.39 11.62
C GLY A 342 -0.54 -8.31 12.47
N GLY A 343 -1.54 -7.77 13.18
CA GLY A 343 -2.49 -8.40 14.12
C GLY A 343 -2.59 -9.92 14.08
N ILE A 344 -3.53 -10.47 13.31
CA ILE A 344 -3.75 -11.92 13.23
C ILE A 344 -2.62 -12.57 12.43
N SER A 345 -1.67 -13.22 13.09
CA SER A 345 -0.51 -13.82 12.41
C SER A 345 -0.86 -14.91 11.39
N TYR A 346 -1.94 -15.67 11.64
CA TYR A 346 -2.39 -16.78 10.78
C TYR A 346 -3.88 -16.66 10.48
N PRO A 347 -4.30 -15.71 9.61
CA PRO A 347 -5.70 -15.55 9.28
C PRO A 347 -6.16 -16.60 8.28
N ASP A 348 -7.45 -16.94 8.34
CA ASP A 348 -8.11 -17.64 7.24
C ASP A 348 -7.99 -16.79 5.97
N TYR A 349 -8.01 -17.42 4.81
CA TYR A 349 -7.88 -16.72 3.54
C TYR A 349 -8.64 -17.43 2.43
N THR A 350 -9.04 -16.65 1.44
CA THR A 350 -9.75 -17.15 0.27
C THR A 350 -8.94 -16.88 -0.98
N ASN A 351 -8.79 -17.91 -1.81
CA ASN A 351 -8.10 -17.77 -3.09
C ASN A 351 -8.96 -16.96 -4.04
N ILE A 352 -8.34 -15.94 -4.65
CA ILE A 352 -8.97 -15.18 -5.72
C ILE A 352 -8.61 -15.82 -7.06
N GLU A 353 -9.60 -15.98 -7.93
CA GLU A 353 -9.36 -16.56 -9.25
C GLU A 353 -8.34 -15.73 -10.04
N ASN A 354 -7.30 -16.42 -10.53
CA ASN A 354 -6.16 -15.83 -11.23
C ASN A 354 -5.40 -14.79 -10.40
N GLY A 355 -5.67 -14.69 -9.09
CA GLY A 355 -4.91 -13.87 -8.16
C GLY A 355 -3.56 -14.50 -7.84
N MET A 356 -2.58 -13.66 -7.54
CA MET A 356 -1.28 -14.16 -7.09
C MET A 356 -1.36 -14.63 -5.63
N SER A 357 -0.67 -15.72 -5.32
CA SER A 357 -0.52 -16.22 -3.95
C SER A 357 0.92 -16.05 -3.48
N CYS A 358 1.15 -15.09 -2.58
CA CYS A 358 2.44 -14.86 -1.95
C CYS A 358 2.63 -15.75 -0.70
N GLY A 359 2.43 -17.06 -0.88
CA GLY A 359 2.44 -18.02 0.22
C GLY A 359 1.11 -18.16 0.96
N ASN A 360 1.06 -19.13 1.88
CA ASN A 360 -0.18 -19.60 2.53
C ASN A 360 -0.21 -19.26 4.03
N GLY A 361 -1.35 -18.71 4.48
CA GLY A 361 -1.76 -18.74 5.89
C GLY A 361 -1.05 -17.77 6.83
N LYS A 362 -0.44 -16.68 6.34
CA LYS A 362 0.13 -15.63 7.21
C LYS A 362 -0.57 -14.27 7.05
N ASN A 363 -0.30 -13.34 7.96
CA ASN A 363 -0.74 -11.95 7.87
C ASN A 363 -0.22 -11.21 6.62
N MET A 364 -0.72 -10.00 6.38
CA MET A 364 -0.38 -9.20 5.19
C MET A 364 1.12 -8.91 5.07
N ALA A 365 1.77 -8.52 6.17
CA ALA A 365 3.20 -8.24 6.23
C ALA A 365 4.06 -9.44 5.77
N ALA A 366 3.81 -10.62 6.33
CA ALA A 366 4.58 -11.81 5.99
C ALA A 366 4.29 -12.31 4.57
N ARG A 367 3.11 -12.04 4.03
CA ARG A 367 2.79 -12.31 2.62
C ARG A 367 3.55 -11.38 1.68
N ILE A 368 3.68 -10.10 2.02
CA ILE A 368 4.52 -9.17 1.25
C ILE A 368 5.95 -9.69 1.24
N ALA A 369 6.53 -9.98 2.41
CA ALA A 369 7.88 -10.53 2.54
C ALA A 369 8.09 -11.78 1.67
N THR A 370 7.15 -12.72 1.72
CA THR A 370 7.22 -13.95 0.90
C THR A 370 7.20 -13.67 -0.61
N CYS A 371 6.62 -12.55 -1.05
CA CYS A 371 6.55 -12.20 -2.47
C CYS A 371 7.74 -11.38 -2.97
N THR A 372 8.53 -10.83 -2.05
CA THR A 372 9.70 -10.01 -2.34
C THR A 372 11.02 -10.75 -2.08
N GLU A 373 10.96 -11.90 -1.39
CA GLU A 373 12.03 -12.90 -1.35
C GLU A 373 12.15 -13.60 -2.73
N LEU A 374 13.10 -13.17 -3.57
CA LEU A 374 13.46 -13.85 -4.84
C LEU A 374 14.84 -14.49 -4.78
#